data_AF-A0A0J6XK55-F1
#
_entry.id   AF-A0A0J6XK55-F1
#
_cell.length_a   1.000
_cell.length_b   1.000
_cell.length_c   1.000
_cell.angle_alpha   90.00
_cell.angle_beta   90.00
_cell.angle_gamma   90.00
#
_symmetry.space_group_name_H-M   'P 1'
#
loop_
_entity.id
_entity.type
_entity.pdbx_description
1 polymer ?
#
loop_
_entity_poly.entity_id
_entity_poly.type
_entity_poly.pdbx_seq_one_letter_code
_entity_poly.pdbx_strand_id
1 'polypeptide(L)'
;MSATVTDAREAGRRVDEVLERLAASGDREACAAAEELVRVLMDFYGAGLARIVEKLGVERLGGLLDDELVASLLALHDLHPEDVHARIARALDSVRDPVELVAFDAATGVLRLRSAPGGGCGCGSGADAVPQSVEDALACFAPEVTSVELEAAEPPLPLLQIGTRPQAPARAR
;
A
#
# COMPACT_ATOMS: atom_id res chain seq x y z
N MET A 1 -6.51 1.58 -29.71
CA MET A 1 -5.23 0.93 -29.41
C MET A 1 -4.97 1.17 -27.94
N SER A 2 -5.40 0.27 -27.05
CA SER A 2 -5.04 0.41 -25.63
C SER A 2 -3.55 0.20 -25.51
N ALA A 3 -2.82 1.28 -25.21
CA ALA A 3 -1.51 1.11 -24.62
C ALA A 3 -1.69 0.19 -23.42
N THR A 4 -0.94 -0.91 -23.39
CA THR A 4 -0.75 -1.67 -22.16
C THR A 4 -0.26 -0.68 -21.13
N VAL A 5 -1.16 -0.23 -20.24
CA VAL A 5 -0.79 0.60 -19.10
C VAL A 5 0.26 -0.23 -18.38
N THR A 6 1.51 0.23 -18.46
CA THR A 6 2.60 -0.45 -17.77
C THR A 6 2.39 -0.11 -16.32
N ASP A 7 1.75 -1.01 -15.58
CA ASP A 7 1.60 -0.92 -14.14
C ASP A 7 3.01 -0.95 -13.52
N ALA A 8 3.30 0.04 -12.66
CA ALA A 8 4.58 0.14 -11.96
C ALA A 8 4.91 -1.15 -11.19
N ARG A 9 3.89 -1.82 -10.64
CA ARG A 9 4.03 -3.11 -9.95
C ARG A 9 4.40 -4.24 -10.91
N GLU A 10 3.83 -4.26 -12.11
CA GLU A 10 4.19 -5.25 -13.14
C GLU A 10 5.61 -5.02 -13.65
N ALA A 11 6.00 -3.76 -13.88
CA ALA A 11 7.35 -3.40 -14.27
C ALA A 11 8.38 -3.81 -13.21
N GLY A 12 8.13 -3.49 -11.93
CA GLY A 12 8.98 -3.87 -10.80
C GLY A 12 9.15 -5.39 -10.71
N ARG A 13 8.04 -6.15 -10.70
CA ARG A 13 8.08 -7.62 -10.69
C ARG A 13 8.92 -8.19 -11.84
N ARG A 14 8.78 -7.63 -13.04
CA ARG A 14 9.54 -8.10 -14.20
C ARG A 14 11.03 -7.80 -14.09
N VAL A 15 11.41 -6.69 -13.46
CA VAL A 15 12.81 -6.38 -13.14
C VAL A 15 13.33 -7.39 -12.12
N ASP A 16 12.59 -7.64 -11.05
CA ASP A 16 12.97 -8.61 -10.00
C ASP A 16 13.16 -10.01 -10.59
N GLU A 17 12.23 -10.50 -11.41
CA GLU A 17 12.35 -11.80 -12.09
C GLU A 17 13.60 -11.89 -12.98
N VAL A 18 13.99 -10.79 -13.65
CA VAL A 18 15.22 -10.75 -14.45
C VAL A 18 16.44 -10.85 -13.54
N LEU A 19 16.47 -10.09 -12.44
CA LEU A 19 17.56 -10.10 -11.47
C LEU A 19 17.70 -11.46 -10.79
N GLU A 20 16.59 -12.10 -10.40
CA GLU A 20 16.57 -13.45 -9.83
C GLU A 20 17.12 -14.50 -10.82
N ARG A 21 16.73 -14.41 -12.09
CA ARG A 21 17.30 -15.30 -13.13
C ARG A 21 18.80 -15.12 -13.32
N LEU A 22 19.29 -13.88 -13.23
CA LEU A 22 20.72 -13.59 -13.27
C LEU A 22 21.42 -14.16 -12.03
N ALA A 23 20.84 -13.99 -10.85
CA ALA A 23 21.36 -14.55 -9.60
C ALA A 23 21.43 -16.09 -9.64
N ALA A 24 20.40 -16.73 -10.19
CA ALA A 24 20.34 -18.18 -10.34
C ALA A 24 21.44 -18.77 -11.25
N SER A 25 22.05 -17.95 -12.12
CA SER A 25 23.20 -18.39 -12.94
C SER A 25 24.48 -18.59 -12.14
N GLY A 26 24.57 -18.00 -10.93
CA GLY A 26 25.77 -18.02 -10.08
C GLY A 26 26.86 -17.03 -10.50
N ASP A 27 26.66 -16.27 -11.57
CA ASP A 27 27.58 -15.23 -12.04
C ASP A 27 27.41 -13.94 -11.23
N ARG A 28 28.27 -13.76 -10.23
CA ARG A 28 28.26 -12.56 -9.37
C ARG A 28 28.64 -11.28 -10.12
N GLU A 29 29.46 -11.36 -11.16
CA GLU A 29 29.86 -10.17 -11.93
C GLU A 29 28.69 -9.69 -12.79
N ALA A 30 27.97 -10.61 -13.44
CA ALA A 30 26.75 -10.29 -14.17
C ALA A 30 25.66 -9.69 -13.26
N CYS A 31 25.49 -10.21 -12.04
CA CYS A 31 24.54 -9.66 -11.07
C CYS A 31 24.91 -8.21 -10.68
N ALA A 32 26.17 -7.98 -10.32
CA ALA A 32 26.65 -6.66 -9.94
C ALA A 32 26.50 -5.65 -11.10
N ALA A 33 26.81 -6.06 -12.33
CA ALA A 33 26.64 -5.22 -13.51
C ALA A 33 25.17 -4.90 -13.81
N ALA A 34 24.25 -5.85 -13.58
CA ALA A 34 22.81 -5.61 -13.75
C ALA A 34 22.26 -4.63 -12.69
N GLU A 35 22.65 -4.79 -11.43
CA GLU A 35 22.28 -3.86 -10.36
C GLU A 35 22.83 -2.45 -10.61
N GLU A 36 24.09 -2.35 -11.06
CA GLU A 36 24.71 -1.08 -11.44
C GLU A 36 23.96 -0.42 -12.61
N LEU A 37 23.60 -1.20 -13.64
CA LEU A 37 22.81 -0.71 -14.77
C LEU A 37 21.47 -0.13 -14.32
N VAL A 38 20.72 -0.86 -13.47
CA VAL A 38 19.43 -0.38 -12.94
C VAL A 38 19.64 0.92 -12.16
N ARG A 39 20.65 0.99 -11.28
CA ARG A 39 20.96 2.19 -10.51
C ARG A 39 21.26 3.39 -11.41
N VAL A 40 22.12 3.24 -12.41
CA VAL A 40 22.49 4.32 -13.33
C VAL A 40 21.27 4.81 -14.13
N LEU A 41 20.40 3.90 -14.58
CA LEU A 41 19.19 4.28 -15.29
C LEU A 41 18.20 5.01 -14.38
N MET A 42 17.99 4.52 -13.15
CA MET A 42 17.12 5.17 -12.16
C MET A 42 17.62 6.58 -11.80
N ASP A 43 18.93 6.75 -11.59
CA ASP A 43 19.52 8.06 -11.33
C ASP A 43 19.35 9.01 -12.52
N PHE A 44 19.58 8.53 -13.74
CA PHE A 44 19.45 9.33 -14.96
C PHE A 44 18.00 9.77 -15.20
N TYR A 45 17.04 8.86 -15.10
CA TYR A 45 15.62 9.18 -15.28
C TYR A 45 15.10 10.08 -14.16
N GLY A 46 15.45 9.80 -12.90
CA GLY A 46 15.11 10.65 -11.77
C GLY A 46 15.62 12.08 -11.94
N ALA A 47 16.89 12.26 -12.35
CA ALA A 47 17.46 13.57 -12.62
C ALA A 47 16.80 14.28 -13.81
N GLY A 48 16.26 13.55 -14.78
CA GLY A 48 15.47 14.09 -15.89
C GLY A 48 14.10 14.57 -15.41
N LEU A 49 13.38 13.73 -14.69
CA LEU A 49 12.07 14.03 -14.11
C LEU A 49 12.13 15.22 -13.16
N ALA A 50 13.13 15.28 -12.28
CA ALA A 50 13.33 16.39 -11.35
C ALA A 50 13.40 17.74 -12.09
N ARG A 51 14.15 17.80 -13.18
CA ARG A 51 14.27 19.01 -14.02
C ARG A 51 12.97 19.35 -14.75
N ILE A 52 12.18 18.35 -15.15
CA ILE A 52 10.88 18.56 -15.78
C ILE A 52 9.91 19.16 -14.75
N VAL A 53 9.83 18.55 -13.57
CA VAL A 53 9.00 19.00 -12.45
C VAL A 53 9.37 20.43 -12.03
N GLU A 54 10.66 20.72 -11.86
CA GLU A 54 11.16 22.05 -11.53
C GLU A 54 10.73 23.11 -12.55
N LYS A 55 10.81 22.79 -13.85
CA LYS A 55 10.41 23.70 -14.94
C LYS A 55 8.90 23.88 -15.06
N LEU A 56 8.13 22.85 -14.74
CA LEU A 56 6.67 22.88 -14.82
C LEU A 56 6.07 23.66 -13.64
N GLY A 57 6.68 23.53 -12.46
CA GLY A 57 6.20 24.10 -11.20
C GLY A 57 5.05 23.29 -10.59
N VAL A 58 4.96 23.31 -9.25
CA VAL A 58 4.03 22.47 -8.47
C VAL A 58 2.56 22.74 -8.82
N GLU A 59 2.21 23.99 -9.10
CA GLU A 59 0.83 24.41 -9.47
C GLU A 59 0.26 23.68 -10.69
N ARG A 60 1.15 23.18 -11.58
CA ARG A 60 0.77 22.48 -12.82
C ARG A 60 0.87 20.97 -12.72
N LEU A 61 1.33 20.44 -11.58
CA LEU A 61 1.41 18.99 -11.35
C LEU A 61 0.03 18.38 -11.08
N GLY A 62 -0.94 19.11 -10.54
CA GLY A 62 -2.22 18.54 -10.10
C GLY A 62 -2.88 17.59 -11.10
N GLY A 63 -3.06 18.02 -12.36
CA GLY A 63 -3.65 17.17 -13.39
C GLY A 63 -2.76 16.02 -13.88
N LEU A 64 -1.45 16.05 -13.60
CA LEU A 64 -0.54 14.91 -13.85
C LEU A 64 -0.62 13.88 -12.73
N LEU A 65 -0.92 14.31 -11.50
CA LEU A 65 -1.05 13.41 -10.34
C LEU A 65 -2.36 12.60 -10.36
N ASP A 66 -3.31 12.97 -11.21
CA ASP A 66 -4.51 12.17 -11.46
C ASP A 66 -4.22 10.91 -12.30
N ASP A 67 -3.06 10.86 -12.98
CA ASP A 67 -2.57 9.66 -13.66
C ASP A 67 -1.76 8.82 -12.68
N GLU A 68 -2.27 7.63 -12.34
CA GLU A 68 -1.67 6.73 -11.35
C GLU A 68 -0.22 6.35 -11.68
N LEU A 69 0.11 6.15 -12.96
CA LEU A 69 1.46 5.79 -13.38
C LEU A 69 2.41 6.98 -13.20
N VAL A 70 1.96 8.18 -13.55
CA VAL A 70 2.77 9.39 -13.35
C VAL A 70 2.96 9.68 -11.87
N ALA A 71 1.91 9.57 -11.06
CA ALA A 71 1.98 9.75 -9.61
C ALA A 71 2.98 8.75 -8.99
N SER A 72 2.88 7.46 -9.34
CA SER A 72 3.77 6.40 -8.88
C SER A 72 5.23 6.64 -9.30
N LEU A 73 5.48 7.07 -10.54
CA LEU A 73 6.82 7.38 -11.03
C LEU A 73 7.44 8.59 -10.30
N LEU A 74 6.65 9.62 -10.01
CA LEU A 74 7.12 10.76 -9.23
C LEU A 74 7.40 10.38 -7.78
N ALA A 75 6.57 9.54 -7.16
CA ALA A 75 6.80 9.02 -5.82
C ALA A 75 8.10 8.20 -5.75
N LEU A 76 8.31 7.27 -6.70
CA LEU A 76 9.52 6.45 -6.80
C LEU A 76 10.84 7.26 -6.85
N HIS A 77 10.79 8.50 -7.34
CA HIS A 77 11.94 9.40 -7.44
C HIS A 77 11.96 10.52 -6.39
N ASP A 78 11.12 10.44 -5.35
CA ASP A 78 10.99 11.47 -4.30
C ASP A 78 10.59 12.87 -4.85
N LEU A 79 9.84 12.89 -5.95
CA LEU A 79 9.40 14.11 -6.65
C LEU A 79 7.91 14.41 -6.46
N HIS A 80 7.18 13.54 -5.77
CA HIS A 80 5.77 13.75 -5.51
C HIS A 80 5.56 14.91 -4.52
N PRO A 81 4.65 15.86 -4.79
CA PRO A 81 4.47 17.04 -3.94
C PRO A 81 3.76 16.75 -2.61
N GLU A 82 2.89 15.74 -2.58
CA GLU A 82 2.31 15.22 -1.34
C GLU A 82 3.35 14.34 -0.62
N ASP A 83 3.44 14.44 0.71
CA ASP A 83 4.27 13.55 1.51
C ASP A 83 3.75 12.10 1.55
N VAL A 84 4.57 11.17 2.01
CA VAL A 84 4.25 9.73 2.05
C VAL A 84 2.97 9.47 2.85
N HIS A 85 2.72 10.17 3.96
CA HIS A 85 1.54 9.94 4.79
C HIS A 85 0.26 10.42 4.10
N ALA A 86 0.30 11.57 3.42
CA ALA A 86 -0.82 12.07 2.63
C ALA A 86 -1.16 11.10 1.48
N ARG A 87 -0.14 10.55 0.81
CA ARG A 87 -0.33 9.56 -0.26
C ARG A 87 -0.90 8.24 0.26
N ILE A 88 -0.39 7.74 1.40
CA ILE A 88 -0.96 6.56 2.06
C ILE A 88 -2.43 6.81 2.41
N ALA A 89 -2.76 7.95 3.01
CA ALA A 89 -4.14 8.28 3.35
C ALA A 89 -5.04 8.28 2.10
N ARG A 90 -4.59 8.90 1.01
CA ARG A 90 -5.29 8.89 -0.29
C ARG A 90 -5.50 7.48 -0.84
N ALA A 91 -4.50 6.60 -0.71
CA ALA A 91 -4.61 5.20 -1.10
C ALA A 91 -5.70 4.48 -0.30
N LEU A 92 -5.70 4.66 1.02
CA LEU A 92 -6.68 4.04 1.92
C LEU A 92 -8.10 4.61 1.72
N ASP A 93 -8.23 5.90 1.39
CA ASP A 93 -9.52 6.52 1.07
C ASP A 93 -10.11 6.03 -0.27
N SER A 94 -9.26 5.49 -1.17
CA SER A 94 -9.69 4.97 -2.47
C SER A 94 -10.32 3.58 -2.40
N VAL A 95 -10.10 2.83 -1.31
CA VAL A 95 -10.60 1.46 -1.15
C VAL A 95 -11.96 1.42 -0.46
N ARG A 96 -12.74 0.38 -0.77
CA ARG A 96 -14.07 0.19 -0.17
C ARG A 96 -14.04 -0.38 1.24
N ASP A 97 -13.00 -1.14 1.56
CA ASP A 97 -12.85 -1.82 2.84
C ASP A 97 -12.14 -0.87 3.82
N PRO A 98 -12.85 -0.35 4.85
CA PRO A 98 -12.28 0.69 5.69
C PRO A 98 -11.21 0.10 6.61
N VAL A 99 -10.00 0.66 6.50
CA VAL A 99 -8.84 0.35 7.35
C VAL A 99 -8.27 1.65 7.91
N GLU A 100 -7.78 1.59 9.14
CA GLU A 100 -7.17 2.71 9.84
C GLU A 100 -5.65 2.56 9.83
N LEU A 101 -4.95 3.63 9.48
CA LEU A 101 -3.49 3.70 9.57
C LEU A 101 -3.06 3.74 11.04
N VAL A 102 -2.27 2.76 11.48
CA VAL A 102 -1.70 2.72 12.83
C VAL A 102 -0.30 3.33 12.83
N ALA A 103 0.57 2.84 11.94
CA ALA A 103 1.94 3.31 11.84
C ALA A 103 2.53 3.02 10.45
N PHE A 104 3.48 3.84 10.05
CA PHE A 104 4.33 3.58 8.89
C PHE A 104 5.79 3.75 9.31
N ASP A 105 6.60 2.74 9.05
CA ASP A 105 8.05 2.80 9.25
C ASP A 105 8.74 3.05 7.91
N ALA A 106 9.20 4.27 7.69
CA ALA A 106 9.87 4.67 6.46
C ALA A 106 11.23 3.99 6.25
N ALA A 107 11.86 3.45 7.30
CA ALA A 107 13.15 2.77 7.16
C ALA A 107 12.99 1.33 6.65
N THR A 108 11.88 0.67 6.99
CA THR A 108 11.60 -0.71 6.58
C THR A 108 10.55 -0.81 5.47
N GLY A 109 9.75 0.23 5.26
CA GLY A 109 8.62 0.24 4.32
C GLY A 109 7.39 -0.50 4.85
N VAL A 110 7.36 -0.86 6.15
CA VAL A 110 6.26 -1.62 6.75
C VAL A 110 5.13 -0.69 7.18
N LEU A 111 3.92 -0.97 6.67
CA LEU A 111 2.69 -0.28 7.01
C LEU A 111 1.83 -1.12 7.94
N ARG A 112 1.51 -0.61 9.12
CA ARG A 112 0.59 -1.25 10.07
C ARG A 112 -0.79 -0.64 9.97
N LEU A 113 -1.77 -1.48 9.73
CA LEU A 113 -3.17 -1.13 9.58
C LEU A 113 -4.03 -1.85 10.61
N ARG A 114 -5.20 -1.29 10.90
CA ARG A 114 -6.24 -1.91 11.72
C ARG A 114 -7.56 -1.93 10.95
N SER A 115 -8.31 -3.01 11.03
CA SER A 115 -9.66 -3.05 10.46
C SER A 115 -10.58 -2.08 11.18
N ALA A 116 -11.31 -1.23 10.44
CA ALA A 116 -12.25 -0.30 11.06
C ALA A 116 -13.48 -1.05 11.64
N PRO A 117 -13.99 -0.63 12.81
CA PRO A 117 -15.18 -1.24 13.41
C PRO A 117 -16.42 -1.01 12.52
N GLY A 118 -17.01 -2.10 12.00
CA GLY A 118 -18.23 -2.07 11.19
C GLY A 118 -18.09 -2.60 9.75
N GLY A 119 -16.87 -2.90 9.29
CA GLY A 119 -16.60 -3.56 8.00
C GLY A 119 -16.78 -5.07 8.07
N GLY A 120 -17.97 -5.55 8.42
CA GLY A 120 -18.25 -6.97 8.58
C GLY A 120 -18.99 -7.56 7.39
N CYS A 121 -18.29 -8.09 6.38
CA CYS A 121 -18.83 -9.21 5.64
C CYS A 121 -18.45 -10.47 6.42
N GLY A 122 -19.40 -11.02 7.17
CA GLY A 122 -19.24 -12.27 7.91
C GLY A 122 -19.06 -13.44 6.95
N CYS A 123 -17.83 -13.67 6.50
CA CYS A 123 -17.41 -14.84 5.75
C CYS A 123 -16.12 -15.36 6.40
N GLY A 124 -16.23 -16.45 7.16
CA GLY A 124 -15.12 -17.04 7.92
C GLY A 124 -14.03 -17.66 7.06
N SER A 125 -13.21 -16.84 6.41
CA SER A 125 -11.96 -17.26 5.76
C SER A 125 -10.95 -16.10 5.82
N GLY A 126 -10.14 -16.07 6.89
CA GLY A 126 -8.97 -15.18 7.02
C GLY A 126 -9.26 -13.83 7.66
N ALA A 127 -9.45 -13.78 8.98
CA ALA A 127 -9.57 -12.53 9.74
C ALA A 127 -8.25 -11.72 9.83
N ASP A 128 -7.15 -12.25 9.27
CA ASP A 128 -5.79 -11.68 9.37
C ASP A 128 -5.15 -11.35 8.00
N ALA A 129 -5.89 -11.48 6.89
CA ALA A 129 -5.34 -11.23 5.55
C ALA A 129 -5.65 -9.80 5.06
N VAL A 130 -4.63 -9.08 4.58
CA VAL A 130 -4.78 -7.74 4.00
C VAL A 130 -5.63 -7.85 2.73
N PRO A 131 -6.69 -7.02 2.57
CA PRO A 131 -7.45 -7.02 1.33
C PRO A 131 -6.55 -6.66 0.15
N GLN A 132 -6.59 -7.45 -0.92
CA GLN A 132 -5.77 -7.21 -2.11
C GLN A 132 -6.01 -5.81 -2.72
N SER A 133 -7.23 -5.28 -2.57
CA SER A 133 -7.59 -3.91 -2.95
C SER A 133 -6.75 -2.84 -2.24
N VAL A 134 -6.40 -3.06 -0.97
CA VAL A 134 -5.54 -2.17 -0.18
C VAL A 134 -4.11 -2.22 -0.70
N GLU A 135 -3.58 -3.43 -0.95
CA GLU A 135 -2.23 -3.58 -1.52
C GLU A 135 -2.11 -2.93 -2.89
N ASP A 136 -3.10 -3.14 -3.75
CA ASP A 136 -3.12 -2.57 -5.10
C ASP A 136 -3.18 -1.03 -5.06
N ALA A 137 -4.02 -0.45 -4.18
CA ALA A 137 -4.08 0.99 -4.01
C ALA A 137 -2.77 1.57 -3.46
N LEU A 138 -2.16 0.92 -2.46
CA LEU A 138 -0.88 1.34 -1.90
C LEU A 138 0.25 1.25 -2.92
N ALA A 139 0.28 0.21 -3.76
CA ALA A 139 1.27 0.11 -4.84
C ALA A 139 1.17 1.26 -5.85
N CYS A 140 -0.04 1.77 -6.12
CA CYS A 140 -0.24 2.91 -7.01
C CYS A 140 0.17 4.23 -6.37
N PHE A 141 -0.28 4.51 -5.15
CA PHE A 141 -0.14 5.84 -4.55
C PHE A 141 1.05 5.98 -3.59
N ALA A 142 1.50 4.89 -2.97
CA ALA A 142 2.56 4.86 -1.95
C ALA A 142 3.54 3.69 -2.20
N PRO A 143 4.32 3.72 -3.30
CA PRO A 143 5.24 2.63 -3.67
C PRO A 143 6.36 2.36 -2.64
N GLU A 144 6.55 3.26 -1.69
CA GLU A 144 7.48 3.09 -0.55
C GLU A 144 6.98 2.05 0.47
N VAL A 145 5.69 1.69 0.41
CA VAL A 145 5.11 0.62 1.22
C VAL A 145 5.45 -0.73 0.60
N THR A 146 6.38 -1.44 1.21
CA THR A 146 6.88 -2.74 0.73
C THR A 146 6.13 -3.91 1.37
N SER A 147 5.51 -3.70 2.53
CA SER A 147 4.78 -4.73 3.27
C SER A 147 3.66 -4.11 4.10
N VAL A 148 2.54 -4.83 4.23
CA VAL A 148 1.38 -4.40 5.00
C VAL A 148 1.08 -5.45 6.07
N GLU A 149 0.95 -5.01 7.32
CA GLU A 149 0.61 -5.82 8.48
C GLU A 149 -0.75 -5.37 9.04
N LEU A 150 -1.66 -6.31 9.27
CA LEU A 150 -2.91 -6.05 9.98
C LEU A 150 -2.76 -6.36 11.47
N GLU A 151 -3.08 -5.40 12.33
CA GLU A 151 -3.25 -5.65 13.75
C GLU A 151 -4.53 -6.46 14.00
N ALA A 152 -4.40 -7.59 14.70
CA ALA A 152 -5.54 -8.35 15.15
C ALA A 152 -6.43 -7.50 16.07
N ALA A 153 -7.75 -7.51 15.83
CA ALA A 153 -8.70 -6.82 16.69
C ALA A 153 -8.56 -7.32 18.14
N GLU A 154 -8.50 -6.40 19.11
CA GLU A 154 -8.50 -6.77 20.54
C GLU A 154 -9.71 -7.66 20.84
N PRO A 155 -9.54 -8.75 21.61
CA PRO A 155 -10.62 -9.68 21.88
C PRO A 155 -11.78 -8.93 22.53
N PRO A 156 -13.02 -9.09 22.03
CA PRO A 156 -14.16 -8.39 22.59
C PRO A 156 -14.29 -8.73 24.07
N LEU A 157 -14.41 -7.69 24.92
CA LEU A 157 -14.66 -7.86 26.35
C LEU A 157 -15.87 -8.79 26.53
N PRO A 158 -15.81 -9.75 27.47
CA PRO A 158 -16.89 -10.72 27.65
C PRO A 158 -18.20 -9.99 27.91
N LEU A 159 -19.15 -10.10 26.97
CA LEU A 159 -20.47 -9.54 27.11
C LEU A 159 -21.13 -10.16 28.35
N LEU A 160 -21.33 -9.36 29.39
CA LEU A 160 -22.09 -9.78 30.57
C LEU A 160 -23.56 -9.88 30.15
N GLN A 161 -24.07 -11.10 30.01
CA GLN A 161 -25.49 -11.33 29.79
C GLN A 161 -26.27 -10.91 31.04
N ILE A 162 -26.95 -9.77 30.95
CA ILE A 162 -27.92 -9.35 31.96
C ILE A 162 -29.18 -10.19 31.74
N GLY A 163 -29.27 -11.32 32.44
CA GLY A 163 -30.48 -12.14 32.48
C GLY A 163 -31.62 -11.37 33.16
N THR A 164 -32.78 -11.30 32.51
CA THR A 164 -34.01 -10.77 33.11
C THR A 164 -34.49 -11.71 34.22
N ARG A 165 -34.70 -11.15 35.41
CA ARG A 165 -35.17 -11.85 36.61
C ARG A 165 -36.49 -12.57 36.32
N PRO A 166 -36.61 -13.89 36.57
CA PRO A 166 -37.89 -14.57 36.43
C PRO A 166 -38.89 -14.06 37.48
N GLN A 167 -40.08 -13.70 36.99
CA GLN A 167 -41.20 -13.24 37.79
C GLN A 167 -41.84 -14.42 38.56
N ALA A 168 -41.73 -14.39 39.88
CA ALA A 168 -42.32 -15.39 40.77
C ALA A 168 -43.85 -15.20 40.83
N PRO A 169 -44.66 -16.26 40.74
CA PRO A 169 -46.11 -16.15 40.82
C PRO A 169 -46.54 -15.74 42.24
N ALA A 170 -47.29 -14.65 42.33
CA ALA A 170 -47.93 -14.22 43.56
C ALA A 170 -48.97 -15.27 44.00
N ARG A 171 -48.78 -15.86 45.18
CA ARG A 171 -49.80 -16.72 45.81
C ARG A 171 -50.89 -15.83 46.41
N ALA A 172 -52.08 -15.86 45.82
CA ALA A 172 -53.29 -15.40 46.46
C ALA A 172 -53.77 -16.45 47.49
N ARG A 173 -54.15 -15.98 48.68
CA ARG A 173 -54.79 -16.75 49.75
C ARG A 173 -56.28 -16.92 49.49
#